data_AF-A0ABD1VRM2-F1
#
_entry.id   AF-A0ABD1VRM2-F1
#
_cell.length_a   1.000
_cell.length_b   1.000
_cell.length_c   1.000
_cell.angle_alpha   90.00
_cell.angle_beta   90.00
_cell.angle_gamma   90.00
#
_symmetry.space_group_name_H-M   'P 1'
#
loop_
_entity.id
_entity.type
_entity.pdbx_description
1 polymer ?
#
loop_
_entity_poly.entity_id
_entity_poly.type
_entity_poly.pdbx_seq_one_letter_code
_entity_poly.pdbx_strand_id
1 'polypeptide(L)'
;MLPRWSRAISKIYTANTFQKNTEIIRKLSHTFSYQNYSKVAAAEPDLPDSAEKTYTSRSEVNLNKMFWSKPCSLALRPDSPQRIEDPKYEGFKRVILRLMLFYSKQSQFIRWANAIYSRVLYQVDRPVIYDVFSLEKTFKTTFSLLVIHMWLCLRRLKEEGKEGVELGQYLYEIYNHDLEVRVSKAGVNLLLIKWMKDLEKIFYGNIVAYDASMLPEGKQDQLQSVIWRNVFSDDGSAKPSDAALPLVQAMSRYVHRETSCLSLTDKEAIFTGNFMFSRLENTGADSVKMPLILEYPERNEPHLKEGCTDEFQLQCTSWRFAVEANNLSPWRSIPAECADYVKDYLTGRGYELDLVRVSNEAGIYARNVELNGDGKDVWIFDVDETLLSNLPYYAEHGYGLELFDSVEFDKWVEKGSAPAIQSSLKLYEEGFKDYDKLILRGSEDHGKTATRYKSEKRSEMEEEGYRITGNSGDQWSDLLGSSISKRSFKLPNPMYYIP
;
A
#
# COMPACT_ATOMS: atom_id res chain seq x y z
N MET A 1 -3.32 -22.78 -4.06
CA MET A 1 -4.45 -23.42 -3.35
C MET A 1 -5.52 -22.35 -3.18
N LEU A 2 -6.79 -22.40 -3.61
CA LEU A 2 -7.69 -23.40 -4.17
C LEU A 2 -8.79 -22.66 -5.00
N PRO A 3 -9.40 -23.31 -6.01
CA PRO A 3 -10.56 -22.83 -6.77
C PRO A 3 -11.88 -22.94 -5.95
N ARG A 4 -11.98 -22.23 -4.81
CA ARG A 4 -13.15 -22.27 -3.91
C ARG A 4 -14.27 -21.29 -4.27
N TRP A 5 -13.97 -20.23 -5.01
CA TRP A 5 -14.97 -19.22 -5.41
C TRP A 5 -16.07 -19.80 -6.32
N SER A 6 -15.75 -20.75 -7.20
CA SER A 6 -16.76 -21.35 -8.09
C SER A 6 -17.74 -22.30 -7.36
N ARG A 7 -17.29 -23.03 -6.34
CA ARG A 7 -18.11 -24.04 -5.64
C ARG A 7 -19.02 -23.47 -4.55
N ALA A 8 -18.59 -22.41 -3.85
CA ALA A 8 -19.43 -21.76 -2.84
C ALA A 8 -20.60 -21.01 -3.50
N ILE A 9 -20.35 -20.36 -4.64
CA ILE A 9 -21.39 -19.69 -5.43
C ILE A 9 -22.33 -20.73 -6.06
N SER A 10 -21.84 -21.82 -6.65
CA SER A 10 -22.74 -22.82 -7.25
C SER A 10 -23.68 -23.50 -6.22
N LYS A 11 -23.26 -23.69 -4.97
CA LYS A 11 -24.13 -24.34 -3.95
C LYS A 11 -25.12 -23.41 -3.27
N ILE A 12 -24.86 -22.09 -3.24
CA ILE A 12 -25.79 -21.10 -2.70
C ILE A 12 -26.84 -20.70 -3.74
N TYR A 13 -26.53 -20.80 -5.04
CA TYR A 13 -27.36 -20.20 -6.10
C TYR A 13 -28.19 -21.17 -6.96
N THR A 14 -28.22 -22.48 -6.66
CA THR A 14 -29.18 -23.44 -7.27
C THR A 14 -30.47 -23.61 -6.44
N ALA A 15 -30.93 -22.58 -5.74
CA ALA A 15 -32.15 -22.61 -4.91
C ALA A 15 -33.22 -21.64 -5.42
N ASN A 16 -33.60 -21.79 -6.70
CA ASN A 16 -34.86 -21.26 -7.21
C ASN A 16 -36.01 -22.21 -6.76
N THR A 17 -36.38 -22.15 -5.48
CA THR A 17 -37.70 -22.63 -5.01
C THR A 17 -38.05 -21.97 -3.69
N PHE A 18 -38.67 -20.81 -3.84
CA PHE A 18 -39.04 -19.85 -2.80
C PHE A 18 -40.31 -20.33 -2.08
N GLN A 19 -40.20 -21.21 -1.09
CA GLN A 19 -41.26 -21.38 -0.05
C GLN A 19 -40.90 -22.28 1.15
N LYS A 20 -39.85 -23.12 1.09
CA LYS A 20 -39.51 -24.05 2.20
C LYS A 20 -38.35 -23.63 3.12
N ASN A 21 -37.67 -22.52 2.83
CA ASN A 21 -36.38 -22.18 3.47
C ASN A 21 -36.41 -21.13 4.59
N THR A 22 -37.58 -20.64 5.00
CA THR A 22 -37.71 -19.67 6.10
C THR A 22 -37.16 -20.20 7.43
N GLU A 23 -37.14 -21.53 7.61
CA GLU A 23 -36.69 -22.17 8.84
C GLU A 23 -35.17 -22.44 8.88
N ILE A 24 -34.54 -22.65 7.72
CA ILE A 24 -33.08 -22.85 7.59
C ILE A 24 -32.35 -21.50 7.65
N ILE A 25 -32.91 -20.44 7.05
CA ILE A 25 -32.38 -19.08 7.16
C ILE A 25 -32.46 -18.57 8.61
N ARG A 26 -33.53 -18.91 9.33
CA ARG A 26 -33.65 -18.63 10.77
C ARG A 26 -32.63 -19.42 11.61
N LYS A 27 -32.36 -20.69 11.28
CA LYS A 27 -31.32 -21.47 11.97
C LYS A 27 -29.90 -20.95 11.67
N LEU A 28 -29.61 -20.55 10.44
CA LEU A 28 -28.31 -19.98 10.07
C LEU A 28 -28.09 -18.58 10.67
N SER A 29 -29.09 -17.70 10.71
CA SER A 29 -28.98 -16.39 11.37
C SER A 29 -28.70 -16.51 12.88
N HIS A 30 -29.23 -17.54 13.55
CA HIS A 30 -28.89 -17.83 14.95
C HIS A 30 -27.49 -18.43 15.13
N THR A 31 -26.95 -19.15 14.15
CA THR A 31 -25.64 -19.83 14.28
C THR A 31 -24.46 -18.90 13.96
N PHE A 32 -24.70 -17.82 13.20
CA PHE A 32 -23.69 -16.81 12.87
C PHE A 32 -23.71 -15.57 13.81
N SER A 33 -24.51 -15.60 14.88
CA SER A 33 -24.71 -14.46 15.78
C SER A 33 -23.57 -14.17 16.76
N TYR A 34 -22.51 -14.99 16.80
CA TYR A 34 -21.43 -14.82 17.79
C TYR A 34 -20.07 -15.14 17.20
N GLN A 35 -19.47 -14.20 16.47
CA GLN A 35 -18.01 -14.15 16.35
C GLN A 35 -17.56 -12.71 16.60
N ASN A 36 -17.24 -12.44 17.87
CA ASN A 36 -16.70 -11.18 18.33
C ASN A 36 -15.32 -10.92 17.70
N TYR A 37 -15.07 -9.65 17.35
CA TYR A 37 -13.73 -9.11 17.04
C TYR A 37 -12.73 -9.25 18.20
N SER A 38 -13.18 -9.69 19.38
CA SER A 38 -12.35 -9.80 20.59
C SER A 38 -11.15 -10.74 20.46
N LYS A 39 -11.19 -11.72 19.55
CA LYS A 39 -10.01 -12.56 19.25
C LYS A 39 -9.00 -11.88 18.31
N VAL A 40 -9.44 -10.87 17.57
CA VAL A 40 -8.64 -10.14 16.56
C VAL A 40 -7.97 -8.91 17.18
N ALA A 41 -8.58 -8.29 18.18
CA ALA A 41 -8.05 -7.10 18.87
C ALA A 41 -6.87 -7.38 19.84
N ALA A 42 -6.58 -8.65 20.16
CA ALA A 42 -5.60 -9.02 21.19
C ALA A 42 -4.12 -9.01 20.73
N ALA A 43 -3.79 -8.32 19.63
CA ALA A 43 -2.43 -8.29 19.06
C ALA A 43 -1.81 -6.88 18.99
N GLU A 44 -2.41 -5.89 19.64
CA GLU A 44 -1.81 -4.55 19.75
C GLU A 44 -0.79 -4.52 20.91
N PRO A 45 0.34 -3.79 20.78
CA PRO A 45 1.27 -3.61 21.89
C PRO A 45 0.62 -2.82 23.03
N ASP A 46 0.74 -3.31 24.26
CA ASP A 46 0.26 -2.66 25.48
C ASP A 46 0.81 -1.23 25.60
N LEU A 47 -0.07 -0.24 25.48
CA LEU A 47 0.12 1.11 26.01
C LEU A 47 -0.73 1.23 27.28
N PRO A 48 -0.23 1.93 28.32
CA PRO A 48 -0.85 1.88 29.65
C PRO A 48 -2.27 2.42 29.66
N ASP A 49 -3.13 1.64 30.31
CA ASP A 49 -4.57 1.76 30.40
C ASP A 49 -5.02 2.96 31.27
N SER A 50 -6.26 3.38 31.02
CA SER A 50 -7.04 4.43 31.71
C SER A 50 -6.73 5.91 31.39
N ALA A 51 -7.37 6.41 30.33
CA ALA A 51 -7.83 7.80 30.30
C ALA A 51 -9.30 7.82 29.85
N GLU A 52 -10.15 8.41 30.70
CA GLU A 52 -11.56 8.66 30.42
C GLU A 52 -11.74 9.28 29.02
N LYS A 53 -12.63 8.68 28.21
CA LYS A 53 -13.04 9.19 26.89
C LYS A 53 -13.67 10.57 27.05
N THR A 54 -12.83 11.60 27.06
CA THR A 54 -13.24 12.99 27.08
C THR A 54 -13.50 13.37 25.63
N TYR A 55 -14.78 13.36 25.24
CA TYR A 55 -15.23 13.86 23.94
C TYR A 55 -15.03 15.38 23.91
N THR A 56 -13.83 15.83 23.56
CA THR A 56 -13.56 17.25 23.33
C THR A 56 -14.25 17.70 22.05
N SER A 57 -15.28 18.54 22.23
CA SER A 57 -15.99 19.30 21.21
C SER A 57 -15.03 19.91 20.20
N ARG A 58 -15.08 19.43 18.95
CA ARG A 58 -14.32 19.99 17.82
C ARG A 58 -15.27 20.05 16.62
N SER A 59 -15.66 21.29 16.26
CA SER A 59 -16.43 21.72 15.09
C SER A 59 -17.59 20.80 14.67
N GLU A 60 -18.84 21.22 14.93
CA GLU A 60 -20.06 20.52 14.52
C GLU A 60 -20.05 20.16 13.02
N VAL A 61 -19.58 18.95 12.69
CA VAL A 61 -19.87 18.31 11.41
C VAL A 61 -21.37 18.11 11.39
N ASN A 62 -22.09 18.85 10.55
CA ASN A 62 -23.52 18.60 10.37
C ASN A 62 -23.69 17.34 9.50
N LEU A 63 -23.43 16.18 10.13
CA LEU A 63 -23.52 14.82 9.59
C LEU A 63 -24.88 14.51 8.96
N ASN A 64 -25.89 15.29 9.33
CA ASN A 64 -27.18 15.23 8.69
C ASN A 64 -27.04 15.82 7.28
N LYS A 65 -26.73 17.11 7.08
CA LYS A 65 -26.73 17.78 5.76
C LYS A 65 -25.91 17.09 4.65
N MET A 66 -24.79 16.44 4.99
CA MET A 66 -23.82 15.88 4.03
C MET A 66 -24.38 14.85 3.05
N PHE A 67 -25.39 14.06 3.46
CA PHE A 67 -25.87 12.90 2.69
C PHE A 67 -27.32 13.03 2.20
N TRP A 68 -27.91 14.23 2.25
CA TRP A 68 -29.28 14.48 1.73
C TRP A 68 -29.32 14.92 0.26
N SER A 69 -28.17 15.15 -0.36
CA SER A 69 -28.13 15.40 -1.80
C SER A 69 -28.65 14.18 -2.56
N LYS A 70 -29.43 14.43 -3.63
CA LYS A 70 -29.93 13.34 -4.47
C LYS A 70 -28.75 12.51 -4.99
N PRO A 71 -28.84 11.16 -4.98
CA PRO A 71 -27.82 10.30 -5.57
C PRO A 71 -27.55 10.69 -7.03
N CYS A 72 -26.29 10.62 -7.45
CA CYS A 72 -25.84 10.90 -8.81
C CYS A 72 -24.77 9.87 -9.22
N SER A 73 -24.44 9.80 -10.51
CA SER A 73 -23.35 8.94 -10.99
C SER A 73 -22.02 9.33 -10.34
N LEU A 74 -21.22 8.33 -9.97
CA LEU A 74 -19.87 8.46 -9.43
C LEU A 74 -18.80 8.45 -10.54
N ALA A 75 -19.19 8.36 -11.81
CA ALA A 75 -18.27 8.34 -12.93
C ALA A 75 -17.39 9.59 -12.95
N LEU A 76 -16.08 9.37 -13.13
CA LEU A 76 -15.13 10.45 -13.33
C LEU A 76 -15.42 11.14 -14.68
N ARG A 77 -15.42 12.47 -14.68
CA ARG A 77 -15.55 13.24 -15.91
C ARG A 77 -14.39 12.96 -16.86
N PRO A 78 -14.58 13.00 -18.19
CA PRO A 78 -13.53 12.70 -19.17
C PRO A 78 -12.23 13.49 -19.00
N ASP A 79 -12.31 14.73 -18.50
CA ASP A 79 -11.21 15.65 -18.23
C ASP A 79 -10.55 15.47 -16.84
N SER A 80 -11.03 14.53 -16.03
CA SER A 80 -10.49 14.31 -14.68
C SER A 80 -9.07 13.73 -14.76
N PRO A 81 -8.09 14.34 -14.07
CA PRO A 81 -6.72 13.82 -14.01
C PRO A 81 -6.63 12.49 -13.25
N GLN A 82 -7.70 12.10 -12.55
CA GLN A 82 -7.77 10.81 -11.87
C GLN A 82 -8.29 9.68 -12.78
N ARG A 83 -8.66 9.96 -14.05
CA ARG A 83 -9.04 8.90 -14.99
C ARG A 83 -7.85 8.05 -15.37
N ILE A 84 -8.12 6.76 -15.50
CA ILE A 84 -7.17 5.75 -15.97
C ILE A 84 -7.64 5.37 -17.37
N GLU A 85 -6.85 5.73 -18.38
CA GLU A 85 -7.10 5.32 -19.76
C GLU A 85 -6.26 4.10 -20.09
N ASP A 86 -6.90 3.04 -20.61
CA ASP A 86 -6.16 1.92 -21.19
C ASP A 86 -5.42 2.42 -22.45
N PRO A 87 -4.08 2.32 -22.51
CA PRO A 87 -3.31 2.85 -23.62
C PRO A 87 -3.68 2.14 -24.94
N LYS A 88 -4.13 2.93 -25.92
CA LYS A 88 -4.49 2.47 -27.26
C LYS A 88 -3.25 2.48 -28.16
N TYR A 89 -2.42 1.45 -28.05
CA TYR A 89 -1.28 1.27 -28.95
C TYR A 89 -1.74 0.90 -30.36
N GLU A 90 -1.11 1.47 -31.38
CA GLU A 90 -1.36 1.18 -32.80
C GLU A 90 -0.12 0.59 -33.50
N GLY A 91 -0.33 0.06 -34.72
CA GLY A 91 0.73 -0.47 -35.57
C GLY A 91 1.47 -1.68 -34.98
N PHE A 92 2.78 -1.74 -35.16
CA PHE A 92 3.61 -2.88 -34.75
C PHE A 92 3.60 -3.12 -33.22
N LYS A 93 3.54 -2.04 -32.42
CA LYS A 93 3.41 -2.13 -30.95
C LYS A 93 2.15 -2.89 -30.54
N ARG A 94 1.02 -2.64 -31.21
CA ARG A 94 -0.25 -3.36 -30.97
C ARG A 94 -0.13 -4.85 -31.27
N VAL A 95 0.59 -5.21 -32.34
CA VAL A 95 0.81 -6.61 -32.74
C VAL A 95 1.64 -7.34 -31.68
N ILE A 96 2.75 -6.75 -31.22
CA ILE A 96 3.58 -7.35 -30.15
C ILE A 96 2.78 -7.50 -28.86
N LEU A 97 2.08 -6.44 -28.42
CA LEU A 97 1.29 -6.50 -27.18
C LEU A 97 0.14 -7.52 -27.26
N ARG A 98 -0.44 -7.71 -28.45
CA ARG A 98 -1.43 -8.77 -28.68
C ARG A 98 -0.79 -10.15 -28.56
N LEU A 99 0.43 -10.37 -29.09
CA LEU A 99 1.18 -11.62 -28.92
C LEU A 99 1.53 -11.89 -27.45
N MET A 100 1.88 -10.84 -26.69
CA MET A 100 2.16 -10.92 -25.24
C MET A 100 0.90 -10.95 -24.37
N LEU A 101 -0.29 -11.18 -24.95
CA LEU A 101 -1.57 -11.29 -24.23
C LEU A 101 -1.97 -10.03 -23.42
N PHE A 102 -1.40 -8.85 -23.71
CA PHE A 102 -1.75 -7.59 -23.03
C PHE A 102 -3.22 -7.21 -23.21
N TYR A 103 -3.79 -7.51 -24.38
CA TYR A 103 -5.19 -7.30 -24.70
C TYR A 103 -6.08 -8.50 -24.37
N SER A 104 -5.54 -9.54 -23.73
CA SER A 104 -6.36 -10.66 -23.26
C SER A 104 -7.36 -10.19 -22.21
N LYS A 105 -8.50 -10.87 -22.14
CA LYS A 105 -9.54 -10.59 -21.14
C LYS A 105 -8.99 -10.64 -19.72
N GLN A 106 -8.14 -11.63 -19.42
CA GLN A 106 -7.47 -11.76 -18.13
C GLN A 106 -6.57 -10.56 -17.79
N SER A 107 -5.72 -10.12 -18.73
CA SER A 107 -4.83 -8.97 -18.50
C SER A 107 -5.63 -7.68 -18.28
N GLN A 108 -6.69 -7.46 -19.06
CA GLN A 108 -7.59 -6.32 -18.88
C GLN A 108 -8.26 -6.37 -17.50
N PHE A 109 -8.78 -7.52 -17.10
CA PHE A 109 -9.48 -7.69 -15.82
C PHE A 109 -8.56 -7.45 -14.63
N ILE A 110 -7.29 -7.85 -14.69
CA ILE A 110 -6.30 -7.53 -13.65
C ILE A 110 -6.09 -6.02 -13.54
N ARG A 111 -5.94 -5.30 -14.66
CA ARG A 111 -5.76 -3.83 -14.63
C ARG A 111 -7.00 -3.11 -14.09
N TRP A 112 -8.17 -3.50 -14.56
CA TRP A 112 -9.46 -2.99 -14.12
C TRP A 112 -9.69 -3.25 -12.62
N ALA A 113 -9.40 -4.45 -12.14
CA ALA A 113 -9.51 -4.79 -10.73
C ALA A 113 -8.55 -3.95 -9.86
N ASN A 114 -7.30 -3.73 -10.31
CA ASN A 114 -6.36 -2.82 -9.63
C ASN A 114 -6.87 -1.38 -9.59
N ALA A 115 -7.44 -0.89 -10.70
CA ALA A 115 -8.03 0.45 -10.77
C ALA A 115 -9.19 0.60 -9.78
N ILE A 116 -10.11 -0.36 -9.75
CA ILE A 116 -11.25 -0.37 -8.80
C ILE A 116 -10.74 -0.42 -7.36
N TYR A 117 -9.79 -1.30 -7.06
CA TYR A 117 -9.24 -1.43 -5.71
C TYR A 117 -8.53 -0.14 -5.25
N SER A 118 -7.84 0.55 -6.16
CA SER A 118 -7.23 1.85 -5.88
C SER A 118 -8.27 2.90 -5.47
N ARG A 119 -9.53 2.82 -5.94
CA ARG A 119 -10.62 3.70 -5.49
C ARG A 119 -11.08 3.37 -4.08
N VAL A 120 -11.11 2.09 -3.74
CA VAL A 120 -11.38 1.62 -2.37
C VAL A 120 -10.30 2.15 -1.42
N LEU A 121 -9.03 1.95 -1.76
CA LEU A 121 -7.90 2.43 -0.96
C LEU A 121 -7.91 3.96 -0.82
N TYR A 122 -8.18 4.69 -1.90
CA TYR A 122 -8.24 6.15 -1.87
C TYR A 122 -9.25 6.67 -0.84
N GLN A 123 -10.39 5.99 -0.69
CA GLN A 123 -11.43 6.38 0.27
C GLN A 123 -11.07 5.93 1.70
N VAL A 124 -10.54 4.71 1.86
CA VAL A 124 -10.33 4.08 3.17
C VAL A 124 -9.03 4.50 3.86
N ASP A 125 -7.96 4.79 3.12
CA ASP A 125 -6.66 5.11 3.75
C ASP A 125 -6.52 6.59 4.16
N ARG A 126 -7.45 7.45 3.72
CA ARG A 126 -7.49 8.87 4.06
C ARG A 126 -8.07 9.12 5.46
N PRO A 127 -7.54 10.10 6.22
CA PRO A 127 -8.01 10.39 7.59
C PRO A 127 -9.46 10.89 7.62
N VAL A 128 -9.93 11.56 6.56
CA VAL A 128 -11.24 12.23 6.52
C VAL A 128 -12.42 11.30 6.87
N ILE A 129 -12.43 10.05 6.40
CA ILE A 129 -13.52 9.11 6.71
C ILE A 129 -13.53 8.73 8.20
N TYR A 130 -12.36 8.64 8.83
CA TYR A 130 -12.23 8.38 10.27
C TYR A 130 -12.69 9.60 11.07
N ASP A 131 -12.28 10.80 10.66
CA ASP A 131 -12.65 12.04 11.33
C ASP A 131 -14.16 12.28 11.27
N VAL A 132 -14.77 12.16 10.08
CA VAL A 132 -16.21 12.37 9.87
C VAL A 132 -17.05 11.39 10.69
N PHE A 133 -16.64 10.13 10.78
CA PHE A 133 -17.38 9.12 11.53
C PHE A 133 -16.87 8.94 12.98
N SER A 134 -15.95 9.80 13.44
CA SER A 134 -15.33 9.72 14.78
C SER A 134 -14.80 8.32 15.11
N LEU A 135 -14.15 7.69 14.12
CA LEU A 135 -13.51 6.40 14.25
C LEU A 135 -12.04 6.60 14.61
N GLU A 136 -11.52 5.80 15.52
CA GLU A 136 -10.08 5.69 15.71
C GLU A 136 -9.47 4.89 14.56
N LYS A 137 -8.29 5.28 14.07
CA LYS A 137 -7.61 4.58 12.98
C LYS A 137 -6.84 3.37 13.52
N THR A 138 -7.53 2.23 13.62
CA THR A 138 -6.97 0.94 14.06
C THR A 138 -7.05 -0.08 12.91
N PHE A 139 -6.38 -1.23 13.06
CA PHE A 139 -6.51 -2.32 12.07
C PHE A 139 -7.97 -2.75 11.90
N LYS A 140 -8.71 -2.86 13.01
CA LYS A 140 -10.13 -3.26 13.02
C LYS A 140 -10.99 -2.28 12.22
N THR A 141 -10.92 -0.98 12.51
CA THR A 141 -11.76 0.02 11.85
C THR A 141 -11.39 0.16 10.37
N THR A 142 -10.10 0.11 10.05
CA THR A 142 -9.60 0.09 8.66
C THR A 142 -10.14 -1.13 7.92
N PHE A 143 -10.06 -2.33 8.51
CA PHE A 143 -10.59 -3.56 7.92
C PHE A 143 -12.11 -3.48 7.70
N SER A 144 -12.88 -3.00 8.68
CA SER A 144 -14.32 -2.83 8.54
C SER A 144 -14.70 -1.86 7.41
N LEU A 145 -13.96 -0.77 7.25
CA LEU A 145 -14.16 0.17 6.14
C LEU A 145 -13.77 -0.46 4.79
N LEU A 146 -12.68 -1.23 4.72
CA LEU A 146 -12.33 -2.00 3.52
C LEU A 146 -13.46 -2.97 3.14
N VAL A 147 -14.02 -3.70 4.10
CA VAL A 147 -15.12 -4.66 3.83
C VAL A 147 -16.36 -3.95 3.28
N ILE A 148 -16.75 -2.79 3.83
CA ILE A 148 -17.89 -2.01 3.32
C ILE A 148 -17.67 -1.59 1.86
N HIS A 149 -16.51 -0.99 1.55
CA HIS A 149 -16.24 -0.48 0.21
C HIS A 149 -16.03 -1.60 -0.81
N MET A 150 -15.41 -2.71 -0.40
CA MET A 150 -15.34 -3.93 -1.21
C MET A 150 -16.72 -4.51 -1.49
N TRP A 151 -17.60 -4.57 -0.48
CA TRP A 151 -18.98 -5.02 -0.66
C TRP A 151 -19.74 -4.13 -1.66
N LEU A 152 -19.62 -2.81 -1.55
CA LEU A 152 -20.23 -1.85 -2.49
C LEU A 152 -19.80 -2.14 -3.95
N CYS A 153 -18.49 -2.32 -4.19
CA CYS A 153 -17.96 -2.63 -5.52
C CYS A 153 -18.40 -4.02 -6.02
N LEU A 154 -18.26 -5.06 -5.20
CA LEU A 154 -18.61 -6.44 -5.58
C LEU A 154 -20.09 -6.60 -5.86
N ARG A 155 -20.95 -5.95 -5.07
CA ARG A 155 -22.40 -5.92 -5.29
C ARG A 155 -22.73 -5.30 -6.65
N ARG A 156 -22.18 -4.11 -6.93
CA ARG A 156 -22.41 -3.41 -8.20
C ARG A 156 -21.87 -4.17 -9.40
N LEU A 157 -20.68 -4.78 -9.30
CA LEU A 157 -20.11 -5.62 -10.35
C LEU A 157 -20.98 -6.83 -10.65
N LYS A 158 -21.54 -7.48 -9.61
CA LYS A 158 -22.42 -8.64 -9.79
C LYS A 158 -23.67 -8.34 -10.59
N GLU A 159 -24.20 -7.12 -10.51
CA GLU A 159 -25.36 -6.66 -11.29
C GLU A 159 -25.06 -6.64 -12.81
N GLU A 160 -23.79 -6.57 -13.21
CA GLU A 160 -23.34 -6.64 -14.62
C GLU A 160 -23.22 -8.07 -15.16
N GLY A 161 -23.71 -9.07 -14.41
CA GLY A 161 -23.78 -10.46 -14.84
C GLY A 161 -22.44 -11.20 -14.76
N LYS A 162 -22.24 -12.18 -15.65
CA LYS A 162 -21.12 -13.12 -15.58
C LYS A 162 -19.75 -12.44 -15.63
N GLU A 163 -19.61 -11.42 -16.48
CA GLU A 163 -18.35 -10.68 -16.61
C GLU A 163 -18.00 -9.91 -15.35
N GLY A 164 -19.00 -9.28 -14.71
CA GLY A 164 -18.78 -8.55 -13.47
C GLY A 164 -18.46 -9.48 -12.29
N VAL A 165 -19.07 -10.66 -12.23
CA VAL A 165 -18.70 -11.70 -11.25
C VAL A 165 -17.26 -12.18 -11.43
N GLU A 166 -16.81 -12.34 -12.68
CA GLU A 166 -15.44 -12.71 -13.00
C GLU A 166 -14.45 -11.58 -12.66
N LEU A 167 -14.74 -10.32 -13.00
CA LEU A 167 -13.93 -9.18 -12.59
C LEU A 167 -13.87 -9.03 -11.06
N GLY A 168 -14.98 -9.31 -10.37
CA GLY A 168 -15.05 -9.34 -8.91
C GLY A 168 -14.10 -10.36 -8.26
N GLN A 169 -13.79 -11.47 -8.94
CA GLN A 169 -12.80 -12.44 -8.46
C GLN A 169 -11.39 -11.83 -8.42
N TYR A 170 -10.96 -11.19 -9.51
CA TYR A 170 -9.67 -10.51 -9.57
C TYR A 170 -9.58 -9.39 -8.52
N LEU A 171 -10.67 -8.63 -8.33
CA LEU A 171 -10.74 -7.58 -7.30
C LEU A 171 -10.58 -8.16 -5.89
N TYR A 172 -11.25 -9.28 -5.60
CA TYR A 172 -11.13 -9.95 -4.31
C TYR A 172 -9.74 -10.53 -4.06
N GLU A 173 -9.08 -11.06 -5.09
CA GLU A 173 -7.69 -11.56 -5.00
C GLU A 173 -6.70 -10.44 -4.65
N ILE A 174 -6.82 -9.28 -5.31
CA ILE A 174 -6.00 -8.09 -5.01
C ILE A 174 -6.23 -7.62 -3.57
N TYR A 175 -7.50 -7.55 -3.15
CA TYR A 175 -7.85 -7.21 -1.77
C TYR A 175 -7.25 -8.18 -0.75
N ASN A 176 -7.32 -9.48 -1.00
CA ASN A 176 -6.76 -10.47 -0.08
C ASN A 176 -5.24 -10.35 0.04
N HIS A 177 -4.55 -10.05 -1.05
CA HIS A 177 -3.11 -9.82 -1.04
C HIS A 177 -2.73 -8.58 -0.22
N ASP A 178 -3.44 -7.46 -0.41
CA ASP A 178 -3.26 -6.26 0.41
C ASP A 178 -3.56 -6.53 1.90
N LEU A 179 -4.65 -7.25 2.19
CA LEU A 179 -5.02 -7.63 3.55
C LEU A 179 -3.93 -8.47 4.24
N GLU A 180 -3.35 -9.43 3.52
CA GLU A 180 -2.23 -10.25 4.02
C GLU A 180 -1.03 -9.37 4.40
N VAL A 181 -0.68 -8.40 3.56
CA VAL A 181 0.39 -7.43 3.83
C VAL A 181 0.06 -6.57 5.05
N ARG A 182 -1.19 -6.10 5.19
CA ARG A 182 -1.62 -5.29 6.35
C ARG A 182 -1.57 -6.07 7.66
N VAL A 183 -1.98 -7.34 7.64
CA VAL A 183 -1.91 -8.25 8.81
C VAL A 183 -0.45 -8.49 9.21
N SER A 184 0.42 -8.73 8.22
CA SER A 184 1.86 -8.89 8.49
C SER A 184 2.48 -7.64 9.10
N LYS A 185 2.14 -6.45 8.57
CA LYS A 185 2.60 -5.15 9.11
C LYS A 185 2.08 -4.86 10.52
N ALA A 186 0.89 -5.37 10.87
CA ALA A 186 0.32 -5.25 12.20
C ALA A 186 0.97 -6.20 13.24
N GLY A 187 2.07 -6.88 12.90
CA GLY A 187 2.84 -7.73 13.81
C GLY A 187 2.35 -9.17 13.90
N VAL A 188 1.33 -9.56 13.13
CA VAL A 188 0.79 -10.92 13.12
C VAL A 188 1.56 -11.78 12.10
N ASN A 189 2.78 -12.17 12.49
CA ASN A 189 3.65 -13.00 11.64
C ASN A 189 3.48 -14.51 11.88
N LEU A 190 3.10 -14.91 13.10
CA LEU A 190 2.77 -16.29 13.44
C LEU A 190 1.30 -16.58 13.14
N LEU A 191 1.02 -17.75 12.55
CA LEU A 191 -0.33 -18.21 12.22
C LEU A 191 -1.09 -17.33 11.21
N LEU A 192 -0.39 -16.61 10.32
CA LEU A 192 -0.99 -15.78 9.26
C LEU A 192 -2.13 -16.50 8.51
N ILE A 193 -1.94 -17.77 8.18
CA ILE A 193 -2.96 -18.61 7.51
C ILE A 193 -4.25 -18.74 8.34
N LYS A 194 -4.14 -18.85 9.67
CA LYS A 194 -5.30 -18.95 10.56
C LYS A 194 -6.01 -17.61 10.65
N TRP A 195 -5.26 -16.53 10.81
CA TRP A 195 -5.77 -15.16 10.84
C TRP A 195 -6.49 -14.78 9.54
N MET A 196 -5.89 -15.06 8.39
CA MET A 196 -6.50 -14.82 7.09
C MET A 196 -7.81 -15.60 6.91
N LYS A 197 -7.90 -16.85 7.40
CA LYS A 197 -9.16 -17.62 7.39
C LYS A 197 -10.24 -16.99 8.27
N ASP A 198 -9.87 -16.47 9.43
CA ASP A 198 -10.81 -15.81 10.34
C ASP A 198 -11.30 -14.48 9.74
N LEU A 199 -10.40 -13.68 9.17
CA LEU A 199 -10.75 -12.44 8.45
C LEU A 199 -11.60 -12.71 7.21
N GLU A 200 -11.29 -13.76 6.44
CA GLU A 200 -12.10 -14.21 5.30
C GLU A 200 -13.53 -14.55 5.74
N LYS A 201 -13.67 -15.25 6.88
CA LYS A 201 -14.99 -15.58 7.44
C LYS A 201 -15.76 -14.33 7.86
N ILE A 202 -15.09 -13.36 8.48
CA ILE A 202 -15.70 -12.08 8.86
C ILE A 202 -16.14 -11.31 7.61
N PHE A 203 -15.30 -11.25 6.58
CA PHE A 203 -15.59 -10.60 5.31
C PHE A 203 -16.88 -11.14 4.66
N TYR A 204 -17.00 -12.45 4.47
CA TYR A 204 -18.22 -13.03 3.88
C TYR A 204 -19.45 -12.90 4.78
N GLY A 205 -19.27 -13.04 6.10
CA GLY A 205 -20.35 -12.83 7.06
C GLY A 205 -20.93 -11.41 6.97
N ASN A 206 -20.05 -10.42 6.80
CA ASN A 206 -20.42 -9.02 6.63
C ASN A 206 -21.10 -8.76 5.29
N ILE A 207 -20.60 -9.31 4.18
CA ILE A 207 -21.26 -9.19 2.87
C ILE A 207 -22.70 -9.68 2.93
N VAL A 208 -22.94 -10.85 3.51
CA VAL A 208 -24.30 -11.41 3.64
C VAL A 208 -25.17 -10.53 4.53
N ALA A 209 -24.63 -10.00 5.63
CA ALA A 209 -25.36 -9.11 6.53
C ALA A 209 -25.72 -7.78 5.86
N TYR A 210 -24.80 -7.17 5.12
CA TYR A 210 -25.05 -5.94 4.38
C TYR A 210 -26.06 -6.16 3.25
N ASP A 211 -25.95 -7.24 2.47
CA ASP A 211 -26.92 -7.56 1.41
C ASP A 211 -28.32 -7.77 1.98
N ALA A 212 -28.47 -8.51 3.08
CA ALA A 212 -29.75 -8.72 3.72
C ALA A 212 -30.38 -7.41 4.24
N SER A 213 -29.55 -6.49 4.73
CA SER A 213 -30.02 -5.17 5.21
C SER A 213 -30.47 -4.21 4.10
N MET A 214 -30.18 -4.53 2.84
CA MET A 214 -30.55 -3.75 1.66
C MET A 214 -31.82 -4.26 0.96
N LEU A 215 -32.44 -5.34 1.46
CA LEU A 215 -33.66 -5.88 0.87
C LEU A 215 -34.87 -4.97 1.18
N PRO A 216 -35.80 -4.78 0.22
CA PRO A 216 -36.98 -3.93 0.41
C PRO A 216 -37.88 -4.37 1.58
N GLU A 217 -37.86 -5.66 1.94
CA GLU A 217 -38.61 -6.23 3.07
C GLU A 217 -37.92 -6.06 4.44
N GLY A 218 -36.74 -5.43 4.47
CA GLY A 218 -35.97 -5.18 5.68
C GLY A 218 -36.57 -4.09 6.56
N LYS A 219 -36.44 -4.21 7.90
CA LYS A 219 -36.78 -3.10 8.81
C LYS A 219 -35.80 -1.95 8.58
N GLN A 220 -36.30 -0.71 8.61
CA GLN A 220 -35.55 0.54 8.34
C GLN A 220 -34.26 0.72 9.19
N ASP A 221 -34.17 0.01 10.32
CA ASP A 221 -33.02 0.06 11.23
C ASP A 221 -32.05 -1.13 11.12
N GLN A 222 -32.28 -2.07 10.19
CA GLN A 222 -31.40 -3.25 10.04
C GLN A 222 -29.99 -2.84 9.62
N LEU A 223 -29.83 -1.95 8.63
CA LEU A 223 -28.51 -1.49 8.22
C LEU A 223 -27.76 -0.80 9.37
N GLN A 224 -28.46 0.05 10.13
CA GLN A 224 -27.88 0.72 11.30
C GLN A 224 -27.36 -0.30 12.31
N SER A 225 -28.13 -1.37 12.58
CA SER A 225 -27.71 -2.43 13.50
C SER A 225 -26.49 -3.21 13.00
N VAL A 226 -26.40 -3.47 11.69
CA VAL A 226 -25.27 -4.17 11.07
C VAL A 226 -24.02 -3.29 11.07
N ILE A 227 -24.16 -2.00 10.73
CA ILE A 227 -23.06 -1.03 10.77
C ILE A 227 -22.55 -0.85 12.20
N TRP A 228 -23.44 -0.68 13.18
CA TRP A 228 -23.08 -0.59 14.59
C TRP A 228 -22.20 -1.77 15.01
N ARG A 229 -22.70 -2.99 14.80
CA ARG A 229 -22.01 -4.22 15.21
C ARG A 229 -20.64 -4.38 14.54
N ASN A 230 -20.53 -4.00 13.27
CA ASN A 230 -19.35 -4.32 12.47
C ASN A 230 -18.30 -3.21 12.46
N VAL A 231 -18.68 -1.96 12.69
CA VAL A 231 -17.79 -0.79 12.57
C VAL A 231 -17.55 -0.11 13.91
N PHE A 232 -18.59 0.06 14.74
CA PHE A 232 -18.54 0.92 15.93
C PHE A 232 -18.51 0.18 17.27
N SER A 233 -19.00 -1.06 17.33
CA SER A 233 -19.07 -1.83 18.58
C SER A 233 -17.76 -2.57 18.87
N ASP A 234 -17.14 -2.26 20.00
CA ASP A 234 -15.99 -2.99 20.57
C ASP A 234 -16.41 -4.02 21.61
N ASP A 235 -17.52 -3.76 22.31
CA ASP A 235 -18.02 -4.48 23.48
C ASP A 235 -19.09 -5.54 23.17
N GLY A 236 -19.54 -5.62 21.91
CA GLY A 236 -20.62 -6.54 21.51
C GLY A 236 -22.01 -6.09 21.95
N SER A 237 -22.17 -4.83 22.35
CA SER A 237 -23.47 -4.27 22.72
C SER A 237 -24.46 -4.31 21.55
N ALA A 238 -25.72 -4.68 21.85
CA ALA A 238 -26.74 -4.90 20.83
C ALA A 238 -27.30 -3.59 20.23
N LYS A 239 -27.05 -2.43 20.84
CA LYS A 239 -27.57 -1.13 20.42
C LYS A 239 -26.52 -0.02 20.58
N PRO A 240 -26.49 0.96 19.67
CA PRO A 240 -25.65 2.14 19.80
C PRO A 240 -25.99 2.95 21.05
N SER A 241 -24.97 3.54 21.68
CA SER A 241 -25.18 4.57 22.71
C SER A 241 -25.80 5.83 22.12
N ASP A 242 -26.43 6.66 22.94
CA ASP A 242 -27.04 7.92 22.49
C ASP A 242 -26.04 8.85 21.79
N ALA A 243 -24.76 8.80 22.20
CA ALA A 243 -23.67 9.55 21.58
C ALA A 243 -23.24 8.97 20.21
N ALA A 244 -23.32 7.65 20.02
CA ALA A 244 -22.89 7.00 18.78
C ALA A 244 -23.99 6.89 17.72
N LEU A 245 -25.27 6.95 18.14
CA LEU A 245 -26.42 6.80 17.24
C LEU A 245 -26.38 7.77 16.03
N PRO A 246 -26.07 9.08 16.17
CA PRO A 246 -25.98 9.99 15.02
C PRO A 246 -24.89 9.59 14.01
N LEU A 247 -23.76 9.06 14.46
CA LEU A 247 -22.64 8.61 13.62
C LEU A 247 -23.00 7.35 12.83
N VAL A 248 -23.64 6.38 13.50
CA VAL A 248 -24.16 5.16 12.87
C VAL A 248 -25.21 5.50 11.80
N GLN A 249 -26.12 6.42 12.11
CA GLN A 249 -27.12 6.88 11.15
C GLN A 249 -26.47 7.60 9.97
N ALA A 250 -25.45 8.42 10.20
CA ALA A 250 -24.70 9.09 9.14
C ALA A 250 -23.99 8.09 8.22
N MET A 251 -23.29 7.11 8.77
CA MET A 251 -22.64 6.04 8.00
C MET A 251 -23.66 5.20 7.23
N SER A 252 -24.82 4.91 7.84
CA SER A 252 -25.92 4.20 7.16
C SER A 252 -26.43 4.96 5.95
N ARG A 253 -26.58 6.29 6.06
CA ARG A 253 -26.95 7.16 4.94
C ARG A 253 -25.86 7.20 3.87
N TYR A 254 -24.59 7.31 4.26
CA TYR A 254 -23.46 7.23 3.34
C TYR A 254 -23.50 5.92 2.54
N VAL A 255 -23.59 4.78 3.21
CA VAL A 255 -23.62 3.46 2.57
C VAL A 255 -24.81 3.30 1.62
N HIS A 256 -26.01 3.72 2.04
CA HIS A 256 -27.19 3.72 1.16
C HIS A 256 -26.99 4.62 -0.06
N ARG A 257 -26.48 5.84 0.16
CA ARG A 257 -26.26 6.81 -0.91
C ARG A 257 -25.22 6.30 -1.90
N GLU A 258 -24.09 5.75 -1.45
CA GLU A 258 -23.08 5.18 -2.33
C GLU A 258 -23.63 4.00 -3.14
N THR A 259 -24.47 3.15 -2.53
CA THR A 259 -25.15 2.07 -3.25
C THR A 259 -26.01 2.64 -4.39
N SER A 260 -26.82 3.67 -4.12
CA SER A 260 -27.62 4.34 -5.15
C SER A 260 -26.75 5.03 -6.21
N CYS A 261 -25.69 5.72 -5.82
CA CYS A 261 -24.80 6.41 -6.75
C CYS A 261 -24.06 5.43 -7.67
N LEU A 262 -23.57 4.30 -7.13
CA LEU A 262 -22.97 3.22 -7.90
C LEU A 262 -23.97 2.61 -8.89
N SER A 263 -25.23 2.41 -8.49
CA SER A 263 -26.27 1.90 -9.41
C SER A 263 -26.56 2.85 -10.58
N LEU A 264 -26.37 4.16 -10.38
CA LEU A 264 -26.49 5.19 -11.41
C LEU A 264 -25.21 5.36 -12.25
N THR A 265 -24.11 4.73 -11.84
CA THR A 265 -22.83 4.80 -12.54
C THR A 265 -22.80 3.76 -13.66
N ASP A 266 -22.38 4.18 -14.84
CA ASP A 266 -22.37 3.36 -16.04
C ASP A 266 -21.39 2.18 -15.94
N LYS A 267 -21.71 1.10 -16.67
CA LYS A 267 -20.93 -0.14 -16.67
C LYS A 267 -19.46 0.12 -16.99
N GLU A 268 -19.17 0.97 -17.98
CA GLU A 268 -17.80 1.22 -18.43
C GLU A 268 -16.97 1.90 -17.34
N ALA A 269 -17.51 2.94 -16.70
CA ALA A 269 -16.85 3.59 -15.57
C ALA A 269 -16.60 2.64 -14.40
N ILE A 270 -17.57 1.78 -14.05
CA ILE A 270 -17.39 0.78 -13.00
C ILE A 270 -16.32 -0.24 -13.36
N PHE A 271 -16.37 -0.80 -14.58
CA PHE A 271 -15.43 -1.84 -15.03
C PHE A 271 -14.00 -1.31 -15.10
N THR A 272 -13.80 -0.13 -15.69
CA THR A 272 -12.47 0.45 -15.86
C THR A 272 -11.91 1.11 -14.59
N GLY A 273 -12.70 1.15 -13.50
CA GLY A 273 -12.33 1.85 -12.28
C GLY A 273 -12.30 3.38 -12.44
N ASN A 274 -13.00 3.93 -13.42
CA ASN A 274 -13.13 5.37 -13.68
C ASN A 274 -14.30 5.99 -12.91
N PHE A 275 -14.34 5.76 -11.60
CA PHE A 275 -15.30 6.35 -10.67
C PHE A 275 -14.60 6.73 -9.36
N MET A 276 -15.26 7.56 -8.55
CA MET A 276 -14.79 7.91 -7.20
C MET A 276 -15.95 7.83 -6.21
N PHE A 277 -15.72 7.26 -5.02
CA PHE A 277 -16.67 7.39 -3.92
C PHE A 277 -16.89 8.86 -3.57
N SER A 278 -18.05 9.15 -2.99
CA SER A 278 -18.40 10.52 -2.65
C SER A 278 -17.42 11.13 -1.66
N ARG A 279 -17.02 12.37 -1.94
CA ARG A 279 -16.10 13.12 -1.08
C ARG A 279 -16.78 13.44 0.24
N LEU A 280 -16.03 13.25 1.32
CA LEU A 280 -16.47 13.53 2.67
C LEU A 280 -15.99 14.93 3.12
N GLU A 281 -16.27 15.97 2.32
CA GLU A 281 -15.89 17.36 2.63
C GLU A 281 -17.02 18.14 3.34
N ASN A 282 -16.67 18.94 4.36
CA ASN A 282 -17.60 19.78 5.12
C ASN A 282 -18.12 20.94 4.27
N THR A 283 -19.44 21.02 4.08
CA THR A 283 -20.08 22.17 3.40
C THR A 283 -20.87 23.01 4.41
N GLY A 284 -20.24 24.08 4.90
CA GLY A 284 -20.90 25.10 5.73
C GLY A 284 -19.95 26.17 6.29
N ALA A 285 -20.02 27.36 5.71
CA ALA A 285 -19.46 28.65 6.13
C ALA A 285 -17.94 28.89 5.89
N ASP A 286 -17.70 29.69 4.85
CA ASP A 286 -16.62 30.66 4.63
C ASP A 286 -15.18 30.30 5.04
N SER A 287 -14.34 30.20 4.00
CA SER A 287 -12.94 30.63 4.03
C SER A 287 -12.14 30.21 5.25
N VAL A 288 -11.91 28.90 5.41
CA VAL A 288 -10.71 28.44 6.11
C VAL A 288 -9.84 27.77 5.08
N LYS A 289 -8.71 28.44 4.83
CA LYS A 289 -7.68 28.05 3.87
C LYS A 289 -7.44 26.55 3.93
N MET A 290 -7.48 25.95 2.75
CA MET A 290 -6.78 24.73 2.41
C MET A 290 -5.50 24.63 3.25
N PRO A 291 -5.19 23.48 3.88
CA PRO A 291 -3.94 23.33 4.61
C PRO A 291 -2.84 23.74 3.65
N LEU A 292 -2.07 24.80 3.98
CA LEU A 292 -1.10 25.48 3.12
C LEU A 292 -0.61 24.53 2.02
N ILE A 293 -1.33 24.52 0.88
CA ILE A 293 -0.66 24.36 -0.38
C ILE A 293 0.25 25.56 -0.32
N LEU A 294 1.56 25.31 -0.24
CA LEU A 294 2.47 26.26 -0.85
C LEU A 294 1.94 26.44 -2.26
N GLU A 295 1.04 27.41 -2.42
CA GLU A 295 0.69 27.97 -3.71
C GLU A 295 2.03 28.53 -4.13
N TYR A 296 2.78 27.72 -4.89
CA TYR A 296 3.87 28.23 -5.66
C TYR A 296 3.25 29.38 -6.44
N PRO A 297 3.74 30.63 -6.28
CA PRO A 297 3.22 31.73 -7.07
C PRO A 297 3.25 31.24 -8.51
N GLU A 298 2.12 31.38 -9.22
CA GLU A 298 2.09 31.16 -10.66
C GLU A 298 3.27 31.96 -11.19
N ARG A 299 4.33 31.25 -11.61
CA ARG A 299 5.44 31.89 -12.28
C ARG A 299 4.82 32.42 -13.55
N ASN A 300 4.58 33.73 -13.58
CA ASN A 300 4.61 34.49 -14.81
C ASN A 300 6.01 34.24 -15.38
N GLU A 301 6.17 33.14 -16.11
CA GLU A 301 7.41 32.87 -16.82
C GLU A 301 7.54 33.93 -17.90
N PRO A 302 8.53 34.84 -17.79
CA PRO A 302 8.82 35.74 -18.88
C PRO A 302 9.51 34.90 -19.95
N HIS A 303 8.75 34.38 -20.91
CA HIS A 303 9.24 33.74 -22.14
C HIS A 303 10.64 33.10 -21.99
N LEU A 304 10.79 32.11 -21.11
CA LEU A 304 11.95 31.25 -21.17
C LEU A 304 11.76 30.37 -22.40
N LYS A 305 12.73 30.45 -23.31
CA LYS A 305 12.74 29.69 -24.55
C LYS A 305 12.46 28.22 -24.26
N GLU A 306 11.38 27.70 -24.85
CA GLU A 306 11.03 26.29 -24.83
C GLU A 306 12.25 25.43 -25.19
N GLY A 307 12.75 24.71 -24.21
CA GLY A 307 13.51 23.49 -24.39
C GLY A 307 12.72 22.35 -23.77
N CYS A 308 12.32 21.36 -24.59
CA CYS A 308 11.64 20.12 -24.20
C CYS A 308 12.37 19.33 -23.08
N THR A 309 13.58 19.75 -22.70
CA THR A 309 14.49 19.14 -21.72
C THR A 309 14.12 19.39 -20.25
N ASP A 310 13.50 20.52 -19.91
CA ASP A 310 13.39 20.95 -18.49
C ASP A 310 12.28 20.24 -17.72
N GLU A 311 11.09 20.08 -18.32
CA GLU A 311 9.97 19.36 -17.68
C GLU A 311 10.27 17.87 -17.53
N PHE A 312 10.94 17.31 -18.54
CA PHE A 312 11.40 15.92 -18.53
C PHE A 312 12.39 15.65 -17.39
N GLN A 313 13.37 16.55 -17.22
CA GLN A 313 14.35 16.47 -16.15
C GLN A 313 13.70 16.57 -14.76
N LEU A 314 12.69 17.43 -14.60
CA LEU A 314 11.93 17.55 -13.35
C LEU A 314 11.16 16.26 -13.01
N GLN A 315 10.53 15.63 -14.00
CA GLN A 315 9.79 14.38 -13.80
C GLN A 315 10.72 13.24 -13.35
N CYS A 316 11.88 13.09 -13.99
CA CYS A 316 12.85 12.05 -13.64
C CYS A 316 13.57 12.34 -12.32
N THR A 317 13.78 13.62 -11.99
CA THR A 317 14.26 14.03 -10.66
C THR A 317 13.24 13.64 -9.58
N SER A 318 11.96 13.90 -9.81
CA SER A 318 10.86 13.52 -8.90
C SER A 318 10.76 12.01 -8.74
N TRP A 319 10.87 11.25 -9.83
CA TRP A 319 10.91 9.79 -9.79
C TRP A 319 12.09 9.28 -8.96
N ARG A 320 13.32 9.76 -9.22
CA ARG A 320 14.51 9.38 -8.44
C ARG A 320 14.30 9.66 -6.95
N PHE A 321 13.81 10.85 -6.61
CA PHE A 321 13.53 11.20 -5.21
C PHE A 321 12.52 10.23 -4.58
N ALA A 322 11.46 9.88 -5.29
CA ALA A 322 10.46 8.92 -4.81
C ALA A 322 11.03 7.50 -4.62
N VAL A 323 11.94 7.06 -5.50
CA VAL A 323 12.70 5.79 -5.35
C VAL A 323 13.54 5.84 -4.08
N GLU A 324 14.36 6.87 -3.93
CA GLU A 324 15.28 7.00 -2.78
C GLU A 324 14.54 7.09 -1.45
N ALA A 325 13.35 7.71 -1.44
CA ALA A 325 12.49 7.83 -0.27
C ALA A 325 11.61 6.59 -0.01
N ASN A 326 11.74 5.51 -0.81
CA ASN A 326 10.92 4.30 -0.72
C ASN A 326 9.40 4.55 -0.87
N ASN A 327 9.01 5.55 -1.68
CA ASN A 327 7.61 5.90 -1.90
C ASN A 327 6.96 5.12 -3.05
N LEU A 328 7.76 4.47 -3.89
CA LEU A 328 7.27 3.69 -5.03
C LEU A 328 7.15 2.20 -4.67
N SER A 329 6.17 1.53 -5.26
CA SER A 329 6.09 0.07 -5.24
C SER A 329 7.34 -0.56 -5.87
N PRO A 330 7.67 -1.82 -5.55
CA PRO A 330 8.81 -2.52 -6.15
C PRO A 330 8.79 -2.44 -7.68
N TRP A 331 9.92 -2.08 -8.27
CA TRP A 331 10.11 -1.89 -9.70
C TRP A 331 11.25 -2.76 -10.24
N ARG A 332 11.23 -3.03 -11.55
CA ARG A 332 12.15 -3.99 -12.19
C ARG A 332 13.18 -3.34 -13.11
N SER A 333 12.89 -2.15 -13.62
CA SER A 333 13.76 -1.34 -14.47
C SER A 333 13.38 0.12 -14.29
N ILE A 334 14.31 1.02 -14.60
CA ILE A 334 14.02 2.45 -14.61
C ILE A 334 12.96 2.78 -15.70
N PRO A 335 12.18 3.87 -15.55
CA PRO A 335 11.33 4.37 -16.62
C PRO A 335 12.17 4.63 -17.87
N ALA A 336 11.71 4.13 -19.03
CA ALA A 336 12.49 4.18 -20.27
C ALA A 336 12.81 5.62 -20.69
N GLU A 337 11.88 6.52 -20.42
CA GLU A 337 12.07 7.94 -20.62
C GLU A 337 13.26 8.45 -19.78
N CYS A 338 13.41 8.03 -18.51
CA CYS A 338 14.41 8.54 -17.57
C CYS A 338 15.83 7.97 -17.75
N ALA A 339 16.07 7.16 -18.78
CA ALA A 339 17.37 6.51 -18.99
C ALA A 339 18.53 7.51 -19.11
N ASP A 340 18.38 8.54 -19.96
CA ASP A 340 19.42 9.57 -20.14
C ASP A 340 19.63 10.37 -18.85
N TYR A 341 18.55 10.71 -18.14
CA TYR A 341 18.64 11.39 -16.85
C TYR A 341 19.41 10.57 -15.80
N VAL A 342 19.13 9.26 -15.69
CA VAL A 342 19.80 8.38 -14.72
C VAL A 342 21.29 8.27 -15.04
N LYS A 343 21.63 8.08 -16.32
CA LYS A 343 23.01 8.10 -16.80
C LYS A 343 23.71 9.41 -16.45
N ASP A 344 23.10 10.55 -16.75
CA ASP A 344 23.68 11.88 -16.50
C ASP A 344 23.85 12.15 -15.00
N TYR A 345 22.92 11.67 -14.17
CA TYR A 345 23.03 11.76 -12.71
C TYR A 345 24.20 10.92 -12.18
N LEU A 346 24.29 9.64 -12.57
CA LEU A 346 25.30 8.68 -12.09
C LEU A 346 26.72 9.02 -12.54
N THR A 347 26.85 9.54 -13.77
CA THR A 347 28.15 9.97 -14.31
C THR A 347 28.48 11.43 -13.98
N GLY A 348 27.52 12.14 -13.40
CA GLY A 348 27.62 13.56 -13.11
C GLY A 348 27.91 13.86 -11.64
N ARG A 349 28.11 15.16 -11.38
CA ARG A 349 28.41 15.71 -10.05
C ARG A 349 27.27 15.51 -9.04
N GLY A 350 26.03 15.30 -9.49
CA GLY A 350 24.88 15.10 -8.62
C GLY A 350 25.04 13.85 -7.73
N TYR A 351 25.38 12.72 -8.34
CA TYR A 351 25.60 11.46 -7.62
C TYR A 351 26.78 11.55 -6.65
N GLU A 352 27.90 12.15 -7.08
CA GLU A 352 29.06 12.39 -6.22
C GLU A 352 28.71 13.23 -4.98
N LEU A 353 27.97 14.33 -5.16
CA LEU A 353 27.55 15.20 -4.05
C LEU A 353 26.62 14.48 -3.07
N ASP A 354 25.68 13.68 -3.56
CA ASP A 354 24.76 12.92 -2.72
C ASP A 354 25.52 11.86 -1.90
N LEU A 355 26.48 11.16 -2.51
CA LEU A 355 27.38 10.22 -1.79
C LEU A 355 28.22 10.91 -0.72
N VAL A 356 28.86 12.05 -1.07
CA VAL A 356 29.67 12.83 -0.12
C VAL A 356 28.81 13.35 1.04
N ARG A 357 27.57 13.75 0.78
CA ARG A 357 26.64 14.23 1.81
C ARG A 357 26.33 13.15 2.84
N VAL A 358 25.99 11.94 2.37
CA VAL A 358 25.67 10.81 3.25
C VAL A 358 26.92 10.36 4.03
N SER A 359 28.07 10.24 3.35
CA SER A 359 29.34 9.87 3.98
C SER A 359 29.79 10.86 5.05
N ASN A 360 29.68 12.17 4.80
CA ASN A 360 30.03 13.19 5.79
C ASN A 360 29.15 13.10 7.04
N GLU A 361 27.83 12.90 6.88
CA GLU A 361 26.92 12.73 8.00
C GLU A 361 27.19 11.44 8.78
N ALA A 362 27.51 10.35 8.08
CA ALA A 362 27.95 9.10 8.70
C ALA A 362 29.24 9.29 9.50
N GLY A 363 30.22 10.00 8.94
CA GLY A 363 31.50 10.28 9.62
C GLY A 363 31.33 11.19 10.84
N ILE A 364 30.46 12.20 10.77
CA ILE A 364 30.10 13.03 11.94
C ILE A 364 29.49 12.16 13.03
N TYR A 365 28.58 11.26 12.69
CA TYR A 365 27.97 10.35 13.66
C TYR A 365 29.00 9.36 14.24
N ALA A 366 29.81 8.73 13.40
CA ALA A 366 30.81 7.74 13.80
C ALA A 366 31.84 8.32 14.79
N ARG A 367 32.20 9.60 14.66
CA ARG A 367 33.11 10.27 15.61
C ARG A 367 32.49 10.58 16.97
N ASN A 368 31.16 10.69 17.04
CA ASN A 368 30.44 11.13 18.24
C ASN A 368 29.66 10.03 18.93
N VAL A 369 29.55 8.84 18.33
CA VAL A 369 28.86 7.71 18.96
C VAL A 369 29.66 7.20 20.15
N GLU A 370 28.99 7.01 21.28
CA GLU A 370 29.60 6.42 22.47
C GLU A 370 29.86 4.93 22.24
N LEU A 371 31.14 4.54 22.37
CA LEU A 371 31.60 3.16 22.27
C LEU A 371 31.91 2.63 23.67
N ASN A 372 31.58 1.36 23.92
CA ASN A 372 31.83 0.73 25.22
C ASN A 372 33.28 0.28 25.41
N GLY A 373 34.10 0.26 24.34
CA GLY A 373 35.52 -0.05 24.40
C GLY A 373 35.87 -1.55 24.58
N ASP A 374 34.88 -2.44 24.55
CA ASP A 374 35.03 -3.90 24.62
C ASP A 374 35.27 -4.57 23.24
N GLY A 375 35.37 -3.76 22.17
CA GLY A 375 35.55 -4.23 20.79
C GLY A 375 34.29 -4.83 20.14
N LYS A 376 33.11 -4.68 20.76
CA LYS A 376 31.84 -5.24 20.25
C LYS A 376 30.93 -4.21 19.58
N ASP A 377 31.29 -2.94 19.56
CA ASP A 377 30.58 -1.92 18.79
C ASP A 377 31.02 -1.96 17.32
N VAL A 378 30.08 -2.27 16.43
CA VAL A 378 30.35 -2.49 15.00
C VAL A 378 29.52 -1.59 14.11
N TRP A 379 29.98 -1.44 12.87
CA TRP A 379 29.27 -0.80 11.79
C TRP A 379 29.16 -1.76 10.61
N ILE A 380 27.99 -1.82 10.01
CA ILE A 380 27.72 -2.69 8.88
C ILE A 380 27.76 -1.88 7.60
N PHE A 381 28.47 -2.39 6.61
CA PHE A 381 28.47 -1.86 5.25
C PHE A 381 27.91 -2.93 4.32
N ASP A 382 26.96 -2.54 3.48
CA ASP A 382 26.72 -3.29 2.26
C ASP A 382 27.91 -3.18 1.29
N VAL A 383 28.00 -4.05 0.29
CA VAL A 383 29.13 -4.09 -0.65
C VAL A 383 28.78 -3.40 -1.95
N ASP A 384 27.77 -3.89 -2.65
CA ASP A 384 27.42 -3.46 -4.00
C ASP A 384 26.74 -2.09 -3.96
N GLU A 385 27.21 -1.15 -4.76
CA GLU A 385 26.78 0.26 -4.76
C GLU A 385 26.89 0.98 -3.40
N THR A 386 27.61 0.38 -2.45
CA THR A 386 27.91 0.95 -1.14
C THR A 386 29.41 1.10 -0.92
N LEU A 387 30.18 0.01 -0.99
CA LEU A 387 31.64 0.03 -0.94
C LEU A 387 32.25 -0.01 -2.34
N LEU A 388 31.69 -0.83 -3.21
CA LEU A 388 32.15 -1.06 -4.58
C LEU A 388 31.08 -0.63 -5.57
N SER A 389 31.48 0.01 -6.67
CA SER A 389 30.56 0.42 -7.71
C SER A 389 30.52 -0.58 -8.87
N ASN A 390 29.32 -1.04 -9.17
CA ASN A 390 28.95 -1.84 -10.32
C ASN A 390 28.52 -0.96 -11.51
N LEU A 391 28.65 0.37 -11.39
CA LEU A 391 28.37 1.31 -12.46
C LEU A 391 29.06 0.97 -13.80
N PRO A 392 30.31 0.45 -13.87
CA PRO A 392 30.89 0.04 -15.14
C PRO A 392 30.11 -1.07 -15.85
N TYR A 393 29.53 -2.03 -15.11
CA TYR A 393 28.64 -3.03 -15.66
C TYR A 393 27.35 -2.38 -16.17
N TYR A 394 26.69 -1.58 -15.32
CA TYR A 394 25.42 -0.94 -15.68
C TYR A 394 25.56 0.07 -16.82
N ALA A 395 26.73 0.67 -17.01
CA ALA A 395 27.01 1.54 -18.15
C ALA A 395 26.93 0.83 -19.51
N GLU A 396 27.24 -0.47 -19.53
CA GLU A 396 27.11 -1.34 -20.71
C GLU A 396 25.68 -1.91 -20.88
N HIS A 397 24.83 -1.80 -19.85
CA HIS A 397 23.48 -2.38 -19.77
C HIS A 397 22.39 -1.32 -19.52
N GLY A 398 22.58 -0.12 -20.08
CA GLY A 398 21.56 0.93 -20.08
C GLY A 398 21.22 1.54 -18.72
N TYR A 399 22.13 1.51 -17.75
CA TYR A 399 22.02 2.17 -16.43
C TYR A 399 20.77 1.76 -15.62
N GLY A 400 20.28 0.54 -15.80
CA GLY A 400 19.07 0.01 -15.15
C GLY A 400 17.83 -0.03 -16.05
N LEU A 401 17.97 0.33 -17.33
CA LEU A 401 16.92 0.17 -18.34
C LEU A 401 16.72 -1.29 -18.73
N GLU A 402 17.82 -2.04 -18.82
CA GLU A 402 17.78 -3.47 -19.14
C GLU A 402 17.42 -4.29 -17.91
N LEU A 403 16.74 -5.42 -18.13
CA LEU A 403 16.45 -6.35 -17.05
C LEU A 403 17.77 -7.02 -16.61
N PHE A 404 17.94 -7.14 -15.30
CA PHE A 404 19.13 -7.74 -14.72
C PHE A 404 19.33 -9.20 -15.17
N ASP A 405 20.47 -9.48 -15.79
CA ASP A 405 20.93 -10.83 -16.11
C ASP A 405 22.01 -11.25 -15.10
N SER A 406 21.66 -12.20 -14.23
CA SER A 406 22.57 -12.67 -13.19
C SER A 406 23.80 -13.38 -13.76
N VAL A 407 23.68 -14.05 -14.91
CA VAL A 407 24.78 -14.85 -15.47
C VAL A 407 25.84 -13.94 -16.08
N GLU A 408 25.44 -12.88 -16.78
CA GLU A 408 26.38 -11.89 -17.30
C GLU A 408 26.99 -11.04 -16.17
N PHE A 409 26.21 -10.73 -15.14
CA PHE A 409 26.72 -10.05 -13.96
C PHE A 409 27.79 -10.86 -13.24
N ASP A 410 27.56 -12.17 -13.01
CA ASP A 410 28.54 -13.05 -12.37
C ASP A 410 29.87 -13.09 -13.15
N LYS A 411 29.82 -13.15 -14.49
CA LYS A 411 31.02 -13.06 -15.35
C LYS A 411 31.75 -11.73 -15.21
N TRP A 412 31.02 -10.64 -14.96
CA TRP A 412 31.62 -9.33 -14.72
C TRP A 412 32.27 -9.26 -13.34
N VAL A 413 31.62 -9.80 -12.31
CA VAL A 413 32.16 -9.88 -10.94
C VAL A 413 33.47 -10.66 -10.90
N GLU A 414 33.56 -11.78 -11.64
CA GLU A 414 34.78 -12.59 -11.75
C GLU A 414 36.00 -11.83 -12.31
N LYS A 415 35.79 -10.71 -13.02
CA LYS A 415 36.89 -9.85 -13.50
C LYS A 415 37.56 -9.07 -12.37
N GLY A 416 36.89 -8.91 -11.22
CA GLY A 416 37.44 -8.23 -10.05
C GLY A 416 37.78 -6.75 -10.27
N SER A 417 37.07 -6.08 -11.18
CA SER A 417 37.38 -4.72 -11.63
C SER A 417 36.48 -3.63 -11.05
N ALA A 418 35.64 -3.96 -10.07
CA ALA A 418 34.72 -3.00 -9.46
C ALA A 418 35.49 -1.91 -8.69
N PRO A 419 35.38 -0.61 -9.05
CA PRO A 419 36.05 0.47 -8.35
C PRO A 419 35.42 0.73 -6.97
N ALA A 420 36.23 1.19 -6.02
CA ALA A 420 35.74 1.64 -4.73
C ALA A 420 34.95 2.94 -4.85
N ILE A 421 33.82 3.03 -4.13
CA ILE A 421 33.09 4.28 -3.93
C ILE A 421 33.89 5.15 -2.96
N GLN A 422 34.48 6.21 -3.49
CA GLN A 422 35.48 7.03 -2.79
C GLN A 422 34.96 7.62 -1.48
N SER A 423 33.68 8.05 -1.44
CA SER A 423 33.06 8.57 -0.23
C SER A 423 32.96 7.52 0.88
N SER A 424 32.70 6.27 0.53
CA SER A 424 32.62 5.16 1.50
C SER A 424 34.01 4.73 1.95
N LEU A 425 34.98 4.68 1.04
CA LEU A 425 36.39 4.45 1.37
C LEU A 425 36.91 5.50 2.37
N LYS A 426 36.63 6.78 2.11
CA LYS A 426 37.00 7.87 3.01
C LYS A 426 36.36 7.72 4.40
N LEU A 427 35.07 7.38 4.44
CA LEU A 427 34.37 7.10 5.70
C LEU A 427 35.04 5.95 6.46
N TYR A 428 35.38 4.87 5.75
CA TYR A 428 36.08 3.72 6.30
C TYR A 428 37.44 4.11 6.91
N GLU A 429 38.25 4.87 6.17
CA GLU A 429 39.59 5.33 6.59
C GLU A 429 39.58 6.32 7.76
N GLU A 430 38.55 7.17 7.85
CA GLU A 430 38.46 8.21 8.90
C GLU A 430 37.82 7.73 10.21
N GLY A 431 36.96 6.72 10.14
CA GLY A 431 36.05 6.36 11.24
C GLY A 431 36.29 4.99 11.88
N PHE A 432 37.04 4.10 11.22
CA PHE A 432 37.06 2.68 11.57
C PHE A 432 38.50 2.17 11.73
N LYS A 433 38.69 1.28 12.70
CA LYS A 433 40.03 0.81 13.11
C LYS A 433 40.43 -0.49 12.46
N ASP A 434 39.48 -1.41 12.33
CA ASP A 434 39.70 -2.77 11.84
C ASP A 434 38.45 -3.29 11.16
N TYR A 435 38.67 -4.27 10.29
CA TYR A 435 37.63 -5.09 9.69
C TYR A 435 37.44 -6.38 10.51
N ASP A 436 36.19 -6.74 10.80
CA ASP A 436 35.83 -7.93 11.59
C ASP A 436 35.55 -9.14 10.70
N LYS A 437 34.52 -9.07 9.83
CA LYS A 437 34.10 -10.19 8.96
C LYS A 437 33.31 -9.77 7.72
N LEU A 438 33.24 -10.65 6.73
CA LEU A 438 32.43 -10.55 5.51
C LEU A 438 31.40 -11.66 5.56
N ILE A 439 30.13 -11.28 5.37
CA ILE A 439 28.99 -12.19 5.49
C ILE A 439 28.37 -12.35 4.11
N LEU A 440 28.69 -13.47 3.45
CA LEU A 440 28.15 -13.82 2.13
C LEU A 440 27.03 -14.85 2.26
N ARG A 441 26.12 -14.83 1.29
CA ARG A 441 25.02 -15.80 1.23
C ARG A 441 25.57 -17.21 1.01
N GLY A 442 25.02 -18.16 1.77
CA GLY A 442 25.22 -19.58 1.57
C GLY A 442 24.11 -20.22 0.75
N SER A 443 24.27 -21.52 0.46
CA SER A 443 23.26 -22.35 -0.21
C SER A 443 21.92 -22.40 0.52
N GLU A 444 21.95 -22.29 1.84
CA GLU A 444 20.83 -22.28 2.77
C GLU A 444 20.03 -20.97 2.73
N ASP A 445 20.58 -19.93 2.12
CA ASP A 445 19.94 -18.61 1.98
C ASP A 445 19.17 -18.46 0.66
N HIS A 446 19.17 -19.50 -0.17
CA HIS A 446 18.42 -19.52 -1.42
C HIS A 446 16.93 -19.28 -1.18
N GLY A 447 16.36 -18.32 -1.92
CA GLY A 447 14.95 -17.93 -1.80
C GLY A 447 14.62 -16.98 -0.65
N LYS A 448 15.58 -16.64 0.23
CA LYS A 448 15.39 -15.58 1.22
C LYS A 448 15.50 -14.21 0.57
N THR A 449 14.54 -13.32 0.83
CA THR A 449 14.64 -11.90 0.44
C THR A 449 15.88 -11.25 1.06
N ALA A 450 16.37 -10.16 0.48
CA ALA A 450 17.53 -9.43 1.01
C ALA A 450 17.26 -8.92 2.43
N THR A 451 16.10 -8.28 2.63
CA THR A 451 15.66 -7.80 3.94
C THR A 451 15.67 -8.92 4.99
N ARG A 452 15.17 -10.12 4.66
CA ARG A 452 15.14 -11.25 5.59
C ARG A 452 16.54 -11.77 5.90
N TYR A 453 17.34 -12.04 4.88
CA TYR A 453 18.70 -12.56 5.06
C TYR A 453 19.55 -11.59 5.90
N LYS A 454 19.56 -10.30 5.56
CA LYS A 454 20.35 -9.29 6.28
C LYS A 454 19.85 -9.11 7.71
N SER A 455 18.53 -9.18 7.93
CA SER A 455 17.96 -9.18 9.29
C SER A 455 18.43 -10.35 10.13
N GLU A 456 18.36 -11.58 9.60
CA GLU A 456 18.82 -12.79 10.31
C GLU A 456 20.32 -12.67 10.68
N LYS A 457 21.16 -12.18 9.76
CA LYS A 457 22.60 -11.99 10.03
C LYS A 457 22.89 -10.91 11.06
N ARG A 458 22.11 -9.83 11.11
CA ARG A 458 22.22 -8.84 12.19
C ARG A 458 21.77 -9.40 13.54
N SER A 459 20.70 -10.19 13.57
CA SER A 459 20.27 -10.88 14.79
C SER A 459 21.35 -11.83 15.31
N GLU A 460 21.94 -12.64 14.43
CA GLU A 460 23.06 -13.53 14.79
C GLU A 460 24.23 -12.74 15.41
N MET A 461 24.56 -11.57 14.86
CA MET A 461 25.61 -10.70 15.43
C MET A 461 25.24 -10.15 16.82
N GLU A 462 24.00 -9.74 17.04
CA GLU A 462 23.54 -9.30 18.36
C GLU A 462 23.59 -10.45 19.40
N GLU A 463 23.22 -11.66 18.97
CA GLU A 463 23.34 -12.88 19.80
C GLU A 463 24.80 -13.21 20.12
N GLU A 464 25.74 -12.94 19.21
CA GLU A 464 27.20 -13.00 19.43
C GLU A 464 27.74 -11.84 20.31
N GLY A 465 26.86 -10.96 20.79
CA GLY A 465 27.16 -9.86 21.70
C GLY A 465 27.63 -8.57 21.02
N TYR A 466 27.57 -8.49 19.68
CA TYR A 466 27.87 -7.25 18.97
C TYR A 466 26.76 -6.21 19.15
N ARG A 467 27.14 -4.93 19.10
CA ARG A 467 26.22 -3.80 19.11
C ARG A 467 26.38 -3.02 17.82
N ILE A 468 25.32 -3.02 17.02
CA ILE A 468 25.34 -2.41 15.70
C ILE A 468 25.09 -0.90 15.85
N THR A 469 26.16 -0.12 15.83
CA THR A 469 26.10 1.34 16.03
C THR A 469 25.68 2.08 14.77
N GLY A 470 26.13 1.63 13.60
CA GLY A 470 25.73 2.19 12.32
C GLY A 470 25.58 1.13 11.23
N ASN A 471 24.80 1.48 10.20
CA ASN A 471 24.60 0.63 9.03
C ASN A 471 24.51 1.51 7.78
N SER A 472 25.33 1.23 6.78
CA SER A 472 25.39 1.95 5.50
C SER A 472 25.07 1.00 4.36
N GLY A 473 24.12 1.39 3.52
CA GLY A 473 23.66 0.58 2.38
C GLY A 473 22.96 1.42 1.33
N ASP A 474 22.95 0.95 0.10
CA ASP A 474 22.34 1.61 -1.06
C ASP A 474 20.87 1.19 -1.25
N GLN A 475 20.39 0.18 -0.53
CA GLN A 475 19.01 -0.28 -0.56
C GLN A 475 18.34 -0.17 0.81
N TRP A 476 17.03 0.03 0.82
CA TRP A 476 16.26 -0.02 2.06
C TRP A 476 16.23 -1.42 2.67
N SER A 477 16.41 -2.47 1.87
CA SER A 477 16.55 -3.85 2.34
C SER A 477 17.83 -4.09 3.17
N ASP A 478 18.82 -3.19 3.09
CA ASP A 478 20.03 -3.24 3.92
C ASP A 478 19.77 -2.70 5.32
N LEU A 479 18.87 -1.72 5.40
CA LEU A 479 18.70 -0.84 6.54
C LEU A 479 17.46 -1.16 7.38
N LEU A 480 16.48 -1.87 6.79
CA LEU A 480 15.21 -2.24 7.42
C LEU A 480 15.18 -3.71 7.86
N GLY A 481 14.11 -4.08 8.58
CA GLY A 481 13.88 -5.43 9.09
C GLY A 481 14.06 -5.53 10.60
N SER A 482 14.62 -6.62 11.11
CA SER A 482 14.96 -6.76 12.54
C SER A 482 16.42 -6.41 12.82
N SER A 483 16.75 -6.20 14.10
CA SER A 483 18.11 -5.89 14.58
C SER A 483 18.72 -4.72 13.82
N ILE A 484 17.96 -3.62 13.73
CA ILE A 484 18.36 -2.41 13.04
C ILE A 484 19.43 -1.69 13.87
N SER A 485 20.45 -1.16 13.20
CA SER A 485 21.48 -0.34 13.82
C SER A 485 20.92 0.88 14.55
N LYS A 486 21.67 1.43 15.51
CA LYS A 486 21.29 2.70 16.17
C LYS A 486 21.06 3.84 15.17
N ARG A 487 21.80 3.89 14.05
CA ARG A 487 21.55 4.83 12.95
C ARG A 487 21.89 4.23 11.58
N SER A 488 20.97 4.40 10.64
CA SER A 488 21.11 3.93 9.26
C SER A 488 21.43 5.07 8.28
N PHE A 489 22.23 4.79 7.26
CA PHE A 489 22.67 5.74 6.25
C PHE A 489 22.42 5.18 4.85
N LYS A 490 21.44 5.74 4.14
CA LYS A 490 21.03 5.33 2.79
C LYS A 490 21.87 6.03 1.74
N LEU A 491 22.68 5.28 0.99
CA LEU A 491 23.38 5.78 -0.19
C LEU A 491 22.43 5.80 -1.40
N PRO A 492 22.57 6.75 -2.34
CA PRO A 492 21.71 6.80 -3.52
C PRO A 492 22.00 5.64 -4.46
N ASN A 493 20.96 5.00 -4.99
CA ASN A 493 21.06 4.06 -6.09
C ASN A 493 19.76 4.01 -6.91
N PRO A 494 19.70 4.73 -8.05
CA PRO A 494 18.56 4.68 -8.96
C PRO A 494 18.63 3.55 -10.00
N MET A 495 19.69 2.75 -10.07
CA MET A 495 19.89 1.76 -11.13
C MET A 495 19.01 0.52 -10.95
N TYR A 496 18.82 0.07 -9.71
CA TYR A 496 18.02 -1.11 -9.39
C TYR A 496 17.37 -1.01 -8.01
N TYR A 497 16.40 -1.89 -7.78
CA TYR A 497 15.69 -2.00 -6.53
C TYR A 497 15.70 -3.43 -6.01
N ILE A 498 16.03 -3.59 -4.73
CA ILE A 498 16.00 -4.87 -4.04
C ILE A 498 14.92 -4.83 -2.94
N PRO A 499 13.80 -5.58 -3.12
CA PRO A 499 12.68 -5.60 -2.17
C PRO A 499 12.99 -6.27 -0.82
#